data_AF-A0A923Y2B9-F1
#
_entry.id   AF-A0A923Y2B9-F1
#
_cell.length_a   1.000
_cell.length_b   1.000
_cell.length_c   1.000
_cell.angle_alpha   90.00
_cell.angle_beta   90.00
_cell.angle_gamma   90.00
#
_symmetry.space_group_name_H-M   'P 1'
#
loop_
_entity.id
_entity.type
_entity.pdbx_description
1 polymer ?
#
loop_
_entity_poly.entity_id
_entity_poly.type
_entity_poly.pdbx_seq_one_letter_code
_entity_poly.pdbx_strand_id
1 'polypeptide(L)'
;MTINHRLLDILRRGRSPHENHLIDGLVREAVSRREFLRYGSVLGLSAPLLGGIMGAVGYGLTPVAMRAGTPGGTVRYGQIVPAASINPVTVADGGGVTML
;
A
#
# COMPACT_ATOMS: atom_id res chain seq x y z
N MET A 1 11.91 13.08 -1.38
CA MET A 1 12.22 11.98 -2.31
C MET A 1 13.30 12.47 -3.26
N THR A 2 14.48 11.85 -3.30
CA THR A 2 15.52 12.23 -4.27
C THR A 2 15.28 11.43 -5.54
N ILE A 3 14.71 12.07 -6.57
CA ILE A 3 14.39 11.42 -7.85
C ILE A 3 15.64 11.38 -8.72
N ASN A 4 16.00 10.19 -9.21
CA ASN A 4 17.05 9.99 -10.19
C ASN A 4 16.48 10.19 -11.60
N HIS A 5 16.45 11.46 -12.05
CA HIS A 5 15.90 11.83 -13.35
C HIS A 5 16.60 11.14 -14.53
N ARG A 6 17.94 10.97 -14.47
CA ARG A 6 18.71 10.32 -15.54
C ARG A 6 18.30 8.85 -15.73
N LEU A 7 18.13 8.12 -14.63
CA LEU A 7 17.68 6.74 -14.65
C LEU A 7 16.23 6.67 -15.17
N LEU A 8 15.36 7.55 -14.65
CA LEU A 8 13.97 7.61 -15.05
C LEU A 8 13.80 7.87 -16.56
N ASP A 9 14.59 8.78 -17.14
CA ASP A 9 14.57 9.08 -18.57
C ASP A 9 14.99 7.89 -19.43
N ILE A 10 15.96 7.08 -18.96
CA ILE A 10 16.36 5.85 -19.65
C ILE A 10 15.21 4.84 -19.64
N LEU A 11 14.53 4.65 -18.51
CA LEU A 11 13.41 3.71 -18.38
C LEU A 11 12.15 4.14 -19.15
N ARG A 12 12.00 5.44 -19.41
CA ARG A 12 10.91 6.01 -20.23
C ARG A 12 11.09 5.78 -21.74
N ARG A 13 12.31 5.46 -22.20
CA ARG A 13 12.57 5.26 -23.64
C ARG A 13 11.83 4.02 -24.16
N GLY A 14 11.11 4.20 -25.27
CA GLY A 14 10.35 3.13 -25.91
C GLY A 14 9.10 2.69 -25.15
N ARG A 15 8.58 3.53 -24.24
CA ARG A 15 7.31 3.31 -23.54
C ARG A 15 6.15 3.93 -24.32
N SER A 16 4.96 3.33 -24.21
CA SER A 16 3.74 3.87 -24.78
C SER A 16 3.27 5.14 -24.04
N PRO A 17 2.38 5.95 -24.64
CA PRO A 17 1.80 7.11 -23.96
C PRO A 17 1.10 6.76 -22.63
N HIS A 18 0.41 5.61 -22.57
CA HIS A 18 -0.29 5.17 -21.36
C HIS A 18 0.68 4.77 -20.24
N GLU A 19 1.77 4.08 -20.57
CA GLU A 19 2.81 3.73 -19.61
C GLU A 19 3.49 4.99 -19.05
N ASN A 20 3.83 5.95 -19.91
CA ASN A 20 4.43 7.21 -19.46
C ASN A 20 3.48 8.03 -18.58
N HIS A 21 2.18 8.04 -18.89
CA HIS A 21 1.18 8.70 -18.05
C HIS A 21 1.12 8.09 -16.65
N LEU A 22 1.20 6.76 -16.54
CA LEU A 22 1.25 6.06 -15.25
C LEU A 22 2.53 6.40 -14.47
N ILE A 23 3.68 6.49 -15.14
CA ILE A 23 4.95 6.90 -14.53
C ILE A 23 4.87 8.36 -14.05
N ASP A 24 4.28 9.26 -14.82
CA ASP A 24 4.08 10.65 -14.43
C ASP A 24 3.13 10.76 -13.22
N GLY A 25 2.09 9.94 -13.16
CA GLY A 25 1.20 9.82 -12.00
C GLY A 25 1.95 9.38 -10.73
N LEU A 26 2.92 8.48 -10.86
CA LEU A 26 3.78 8.05 -9.76
C LEU A 26 4.71 9.20 -9.28
N VAL A 27 5.31 9.93 -10.22
CA VAL A 27 6.20 11.07 -9.91
C VAL A 27 5.43 12.23 -9.25
N ARG A 28 4.17 12.44 -9.65
CA ARG A 28 3.28 13.46 -9.08
C ARG A 28 2.61 13.03 -7.77
N GLU A 29 2.90 11.82 -7.28
CA GLU A 29 2.25 11.21 -6.12
C GLU A 29 0.72 11.06 -6.24
N ALA A 30 0.17 11.21 -7.45
CA ALA A 30 -1.26 11.00 -7.74
C ALA A 30 -1.62 9.51 -7.82
N VAL A 31 -0.63 8.66 -8.07
CA VAL A 31 -0.76 7.20 -8.09
C VAL A 31 0.11 6.62 -6.98
N SER A 32 -0.49 5.85 -6.08
CA SER A 32 0.23 5.18 -5.00
C SER A 32 1.16 4.08 -5.54
N ARG A 33 2.18 3.69 -4.77
CA ARG A 33 3.06 2.54 -5.11
C ARG A 33 2.27 1.28 -5.51
N ARG A 34 1.23 0.98 -4.73
CA ARG A 34 0.39 -0.21 -4.93
C ARG A 34 -0.40 -0.12 -6.24
N GLU A 35 -0.95 1.05 -6.54
CA GLU A 35 -1.67 1.28 -7.79
C GLU A 35 -0.73 1.25 -8.99
N PHE A 36 0.47 1.81 -8.87
CA PHE A 36 1.48 1.73 -9.92
C PHE A 36 1.87 0.28 -10.24
N LEU A 37 2.09 -0.55 -9.22
CA LEU A 37 2.35 -1.97 -9.42
C LEU A 37 1.16 -2.72 -10.04
N ARG A 38 -0.06 -2.37 -9.65
CA ARG A 38 -1.29 -3.00 -10.15
C ARG A 38 -1.60 -2.59 -11.59
N TYR A 39 -1.57 -1.29 -11.91
CA TYR A 39 -1.86 -0.80 -13.25
C TYR A 39 -0.68 -1.05 -14.20
N GLY A 40 0.55 -1.01 -13.69
CA GLY A 40 1.73 -1.32 -14.47
C GLY A 40 1.76 -2.78 -14.92
N SER A 41 1.37 -3.72 -14.05
CA SER A 41 1.25 -5.13 -14.44
C SER A 41 0.13 -5.38 -15.45
N VAL A 42 -1.00 -4.66 -15.34
CA VAL A 42 -2.09 -4.70 -16.33
C VAL A 42 -1.63 -4.19 -17.70
N LEU A 43 -0.79 -3.15 -17.74
CA LEU A 43 -0.19 -2.63 -18.97
C LEU A 43 0.91 -3.53 -19.54
N GLY A 44 1.26 -4.64 -18.87
CA GLY A 44 2.30 -5.56 -19.32
C GLY A 44 3.73 -5.11 -18.99
N LEU A 45 3.91 -4.16 -18.07
CA LEU A 45 5.23 -3.76 -17.60
C LEU A 45 5.85 -4.89 -16.77
N SER A 46 7.11 -5.22 -17.08
CA SER A 46 7.84 -6.26 -16.37
C SER A 46 8.17 -5.85 -14.93
N ALA A 47 8.22 -6.83 -14.02
CA ALA A 47 8.55 -6.57 -12.61
C ALA A 47 9.90 -5.85 -12.40
N PRO A 48 10.98 -6.16 -13.15
CA PRO A 48 12.25 -5.42 -13.06
C PRO A 48 12.12 -3.95 -13.48
N LEU A 49 11.31 -3.66 -14.51
CA LEU A 49 11.08 -2.31 -14.98
C LEU A 49 10.30 -1.49 -13.95
N LEU A 50 9.23 -2.06 -13.40
CA LEU A 50 8.46 -1.44 -12.32
C LEU A 50 9.32 -1.18 -11.08
N GLY A 51 10.16 -2.14 -10.70
CA GLY A 51 11.13 -1.98 -9.61
C GLY A 51 12.15 -0.87 -9.88
N GLY A 52 12.69 -0.81 -11.11
CA GLY A 52 13.62 0.23 -11.53
C GLY A 52 13.01 1.63 -11.48
N ILE A 53 11.77 1.80 -11.94
CA ILE A 53 11.05 3.08 -11.89
C ILE A 53 10.79 3.49 -10.43
N MET A 54 10.31 2.56 -9.60
CA MET A 54 10.10 2.84 -8.17
C MET A 54 11.40 3.26 -7.48
N GLY A 55 12.50 2.56 -7.74
CA GLY A 55 13.82 2.92 -7.23
C GLY A 55 14.29 4.30 -7.72
N ALA A 56 14.06 4.63 -8.98
CA ALA A 56 14.39 5.93 -9.56
C ALA A 56 13.58 7.08 -8.94
N VAL A 57 12.32 6.86 -8.58
CA VAL A 57 11.48 7.87 -7.90
C VAL A 57 11.85 7.99 -6.41
N GLY A 58 12.65 7.08 -5.86
CA GLY A 58 13.11 7.10 -4.47
C GLY A 58 12.24 6.26 -3.53
N TYR A 59 11.42 5.36 -4.08
CA TYR A 59 10.81 4.32 -3.28
C TYR A 59 11.86 3.28 -2.92
N GLY A 60 11.99 3.02 -1.61
CA GLY A 60 12.89 1.99 -1.11
C GLY A 60 12.62 0.66 -1.79
N LEU A 61 13.68 0.08 -2.37
CA LEU A 61 13.69 -1.29 -2.88
C LEU A 61 13.70 -2.32 -1.75
N THR A 62 13.84 -1.86 -0.51
CA THR A 62 13.66 -2.69 0.67
C THR A 62 12.20 -3.12 0.73
N PRO A 63 11.90 -4.43 0.59
CA PRO A 63 10.56 -4.90 0.85
C PRO A 63 10.23 -4.48 2.29
N VAL A 64 9.16 -3.71 2.46
CA VAL A 64 8.57 -3.55 3.80
C VAL A 64 8.11 -4.94 4.16
N ALA A 65 8.89 -5.61 5.02
CA ALA A 65 8.52 -6.92 5.52
C ALA A 65 7.16 -6.77 6.18
N MET A 66 6.12 -7.27 5.50
CA MET A 66 4.82 -7.40 6.11
C MET A 66 5.04 -8.40 7.24
N ARG A 67 5.12 -7.90 8.47
CA ARG A 67 5.34 -8.76 9.63
C ARG A 67 4.17 -9.73 9.65
N ALA A 68 4.45 -11.01 9.42
CA ALA A 68 3.49 -12.05 9.68
C ALA A 68 2.97 -11.84 11.12
N GLY A 69 1.66 -11.89 11.31
CA GLY A 69 1.08 -11.81 12.65
C GLY A 69 1.74 -12.88 13.51
N THR A 70 2.32 -12.49 14.65
CA THR A 70 2.93 -13.45 15.57
C THR A 70 1.83 -14.38 16.08
N PRO A 71 1.89 -15.70 15.83
CA PRO A 71 0.92 -16.63 16.39
C PRO A 71 0.92 -16.49 17.92
N GLY A 72 -0.27 -16.30 18.51
CA GLY A 72 -0.41 -16.04 19.95
C GLY A 72 -0.04 -14.61 20.40
N GLY A 73 0.16 -13.67 19.48
CA GLY A 73 0.40 -12.27 19.82
C GLY A 73 -0.79 -11.63 20.55
N THR A 74 -0.52 -10.85 21.59
CA THR A 74 -1.54 -10.09 22.33
C THR A 74 -1.72 -8.71 21.71
N VAL A 75 -2.97 -8.35 21.38
CA VAL A 75 -3.34 -6.98 21.00
C VAL A 75 -3.88 -6.25 22.23
N ARG A 76 -3.33 -5.07 22.54
CA ARG A 76 -3.84 -4.18 23.60
C ARG A 76 -4.63 -3.06 22.96
N TYR A 77 -5.89 -2.89 23.37
CA TYR A 77 -6.76 -1.81 22.89
C TYR A 77 -7.53 -1.21 24.07
N GLY A 78 -7.93 0.06 23.97
CA GLY A 78 -8.78 0.72 24.94
C GLY A 78 -10.24 0.63 24.50
N GLN A 79 -11.14 0.33 25.43
CA GLN A 79 -12.57 0.17 25.16
C GLN A 79 -13.41 0.74 26.30
N ILE A 80 -14.59 1.24 25.96
CA ILE A 80 -15.60 1.64 26.96
C ILE A 80 -16.11 0.37 27.66
N VAL A 81 -16.25 0.40 28.99
CA VAL A 81 -16.77 -0.73 29.76
C VAL A 81 -18.20 -1.06 29.30
N PRO A 82 -18.52 -2.33 29.00
CA PRO A 82 -19.88 -2.72 28.64
C PRO A 82 -20.89 -2.30 29.69
N ALA A 83 -22.00 -1.71 29.25
CA ALA A 83 -23.02 -1.18 30.17
C ALA A 83 -23.84 -2.27 30.88
N ALA A 84 -23.91 -3.47 30.30
CA ALA A 84 -24.67 -4.60 30.83
C ALA A 84 -24.01 -5.94 30.44
N SER A 85 -24.68 -7.05 30.76
CA SER A 85 -24.25 -8.40 30.33
C SER A 85 -24.10 -8.47 28.80
N ILE A 86 -22.99 -9.04 28.34
CA ILE A 86 -22.72 -9.24 26.92
C ILE A 86 -23.68 -10.30 26.38
N ASN A 87 -24.69 -9.87 25.62
CA ASN A 87 -25.68 -10.72 24.97
C ASN A 87 -25.90 -10.21 23.54
N PRO A 88 -25.68 -11.05 22.51
CA PRO A 88 -25.70 -10.63 21.11
C PRO A 88 -27.07 -10.09 20.64
N VAL A 89 -28.14 -10.37 21.37
CA VAL A 89 -29.51 -9.93 21.02
C VAL A 89 -29.88 -8.63 21.71
N THR A 90 -29.36 -8.37 22.91
CA THR A 90 -29.82 -7.26 23.77
C THR A 90 -28.78 -6.16 23.98
N VAL A 91 -27.54 -6.34 23.53
CA VAL A 91 -26.49 -5.31 23.63
C VAL A 91 -26.84 -4.10 22.76
N ALA A 92 -26.76 -2.90 23.35
CA ALA A 92 -27.05 -1.63 22.69
C ALA A 92 -26.01 -0.54 23.03
N ASP A 93 -24.82 -0.93 23.49
CA ASP A 93 -23.72 -0.02 23.82
C ASP A 93 -22.44 -0.42 23.07
N GLY A 94 -21.57 0.56 22.77
CA GLY A 94 -20.35 0.32 21.98
C GLY A 94 -19.34 -0.62 22.64
N GLY A 95 -19.30 -0.63 23.99
CA GLY A 95 -18.43 -1.54 24.75
C GLY A 95 -18.88 -2.99 24.60
N GLY A 96 -20.18 -3.25 24.76
CA GLY A 96 -20.78 -4.56 24.55
C GLY A 96 -20.64 -5.05 23.12
N VAL A 97 -20.87 -4.19 22.11
CA VAL A 97 -20.76 -4.57 20.69
C VAL A 97 -19.34 -5.00 20.33
N THR A 98 -18.31 -4.40 20.94
CA THR A 98 -16.92 -4.75 20.61
C THR A 98 -16.44 -6.06 21.25
N MET A 99 -17.19 -6.61 22.22
CA MET A 99 -16.84 -7.88 22.87
C MET A 99 -17.46 -9.10 22.19
N LEU A 100 -18.28 -8.91 21.16
CA LEU A 100 -18.86 -9.97 20.33
C LEU A 100 -17.90 -10.34 19.20
#